data_AF-A0A972IPP0-F1
#
_entry.id   AF-A0A972IPP0-F1
#
_cell.length_a   1.000
_cell.length_b   1.000
_cell.length_c   1.000
_cell.angle_alpha   90.00
_cell.angle_beta   90.00
_cell.angle_gamma   90.00
#
_symmetry.space_group_name_H-M   'P 1'
#
loop_
_entity.id
_entity.type
_entity.pdbx_description
1 polymer ?
#
loop_
_entity_poly.entity_id
_entity_poly.type
_entity_poly.pdbx_seq_one_letter_code
_entity_poly.pdbx_strand_id
1 'polypeptide(L)'
;MKKGLFLLAIVILLSVAAFANEVIVPTLSQPVMITTAGQSAGAAMMKVLFTKSQIKEFVFEKLVTSEQIEGYKTLVIVAGASSKGLGAAGIDLDGEIERVTTLIEAAKEKGMKVVVAQIEGTARRGASSDQLFSLFVPYSDWVIIVREADTDGFFTSLCEENGIPLTIVEKSIEVSAQLNLVFE
;
A
#
# COMPACT_ATOMS: atom_id res chain seq x y z
N MET A 1 -71.80 -9.98 -16.87
CA MET A 1 -71.71 -9.09 -15.68
C MET A 1 -71.11 -9.93 -14.56
N LYS A 2 -69.95 -9.71 -13.91
CA LYS A 2 -68.94 -8.65 -13.80
C LYS A 2 -67.60 -9.38 -13.47
N LYS A 3 -66.57 -9.25 -14.31
CA LYS A 3 -65.24 -8.69 -14.01
C LYS A 3 -64.75 -8.76 -12.54
N GLY A 4 -63.59 -9.38 -12.36
CA GLY A 4 -62.73 -9.32 -11.17
C GLY A 4 -61.73 -10.47 -11.25
N LEU A 5 -60.71 -10.44 -12.12
CA LEU A 5 -59.44 -9.74 -11.92
C LEU A 5 -59.01 -9.77 -10.44
N PHE A 6 -58.38 -10.87 -10.02
CA PHE A 6 -57.47 -10.83 -8.88
C PHE A 6 -56.11 -11.39 -9.31
N LEU A 7 -55.19 -10.44 -9.32
CA LEU A 7 -53.77 -10.49 -9.60
C LEU A 7 -53.07 -11.78 -9.13
N LEU A 8 -52.40 -12.41 -10.08
CA LEU A 8 -51.29 -13.34 -9.89
C LEU A 8 -50.10 -12.54 -9.30
N ALA A 9 -49.98 -12.47 -7.98
CA ALA A 9 -48.82 -11.89 -7.32
C ALA A 9 -47.66 -12.90 -7.32
N ILE A 10 -46.95 -12.98 -8.44
CA ILE A 10 -45.62 -13.60 -8.50
C ILE A 10 -44.68 -12.64 -7.76
N VAL A 11 -44.39 -12.96 -6.50
CA VAL A 11 -43.27 -12.34 -5.77
C VAL A 11 -41.99 -13.05 -6.26
N ILE A 12 -41.38 -12.52 -7.32
CA ILE A 12 -39.98 -12.83 -7.63
C ILE A 12 -39.15 -12.16 -6.52
N LEU A 13 -38.74 -12.98 -5.55
CA LEU A 13 -37.68 -12.62 -4.62
C LEU A 13 -36.39 -12.52 -5.45
N LEU A 14 -36.08 -11.32 -5.96
CA LEU A 14 -34.76 -10.99 -6.48
C LEU A 14 -33.80 -10.97 -5.29
N SER A 15 -33.25 -12.13 -4.94
CA SER A 15 -32.06 -12.21 -4.10
C SER A 15 -30.89 -11.67 -4.90
N VAL A 16 -30.69 -10.35 -4.84
CA VAL A 16 -29.42 -9.75 -5.21
C VAL A 16 -28.43 -10.21 -4.15
N ALA A 17 -27.75 -11.33 -4.41
CA ALA A 17 -26.57 -11.69 -3.66
C ALA A 17 -25.53 -10.59 -3.95
N ALA A 18 -25.36 -9.69 -2.98
CA ALA A 18 -24.20 -8.81 -2.98
C ALA A 18 -22.98 -9.73 -2.82
N PHE A 19 -22.32 -10.02 -3.93
CA PHE A 19 -20.98 -10.59 -3.88
C PHE A 19 -20.10 -9.51 -3.27
N ALA A 20 -19.78 -9.64 -1.99
CA ALA A 20 -18.65 -8.94 -1.42
C ALA A 20 -17.42 -9.47 -2.17
N ASN A 21 -16.82 -8.66 -3.03
CA ASN A 21 -15.50 -8.97 -3.55
C ASN A 21 -14.56 -8.95 -2.34
N GLU A 22 -14.15 -10.12 -1.87
CA GLU A 22 -13.06 -10.20 -0.91
C GLU A 22 -11.81 -9.64 -1.59
N VAL A 23 -11.31 -8.51 -1.08
CA VAL A 23 -10.05 -7.94 -1.56
C VAL A 23 -8.93 -8.79 -0.97
N ILE A 24 -8.38 -9.70 -1.78
CA ILE A 24 -7.37 -10.67 -1.35
C ILE A 24 -6.00 -9.98 -1.33
N VAL A 25 -5.31 -10.07 -0.19
CA VAL A 25 -3.91 -9.65 -0.08
C VAL A 25 -3.05 -10.49 -1.04
N PRO A 26 -2.21 -9.88 -1.90
CA PRO A 26 -1.44 -10.62 -2.89
C PRO A 26 -0.35 -11.47 -2.24
N THR A 27 -0.01 -12.58 -2.88
CA THR A 27 1.27 -13.22 -2.63
C THR A 27 2.41 -12.37 -3.20
N LEU A 28 3.45 -12.20 -2.40
CA LEU A 28 4.69 -11.49 -2.70
C LEU A 28 5.85 -12.49 -2.83
N SER A 29 6.93 -12.05 -3.47
CA SER A 29 8.10 -12.91 -3.71
C SER A 29 9.40 -12.12 -3.57
N GLN A 30 10.47 -12.85 -3.30
CA GLN A 30 11.83 -12.31 -3.20
C GLN A 30 12.52 -12.37 -4.58
N PRO A 31 13.52 -11.53 -4.89
CA PRO A 31 14.12 -10.50 -4.04
C PRO A 31 13.26 -9.24 -3.86
N VAL A 32 13.42 -8.56 -2.73
CA VAL A 32 12.64 -7.37 -2.35
C VAL A 32 13.50 -6.10 -2.39
N MET A 33 13.05 -5.07 -3.10
CA MET A 33 13.62 -3.73 -3.03
C MET A 33 12.79 -2.88 -2.08
N ILE A 34 13.40 -2.33 -1.03
CA ILE A 34 12.77 -1.43 -0.08
C ILE A 34 13.29 -0.02 -0.34
N THR A 35 12.38 0.95 -0.47
CA THR A 35 12.74 2.35 -0.57
C THR A 35 11.79 3.24 0.23
N THR A 36 12.17 4.50 0.40
CA THR A 36 11.32 5.52 1.01
C THR A 36 10.66 6.36 -0.06
N ALA A 37 9.49 6.90 0.25
CA ALA A 37 8.93 8.06 -0.43
C ALA A 37 8.69 9.16 0.60
N GLY A 38 9.42 10.27 0.51
CA GLY A 38 9.37 11.37 1.47
C GLY A 38 10.52 11.39 2.48
N GLN A 39 11.49 10.46 2.36
CA GLN A 39 12.75 10.45 3.10
C GLN A 39 12.61 10.44 4.63
N SER A 40 11.55 9.83 5.15
CA SER A 40 11.35 9.58 6.58
C SER A 40 12.17 8.38 7.09
N ALA A 41 12.13 8.16 8.40
CA ALA A 41 12.87 7.05 9.03
C ALA A 41 12.17 5.70 8.82
N GLY A 42 10.91 5.70 8.35
CA GLY A 42 10.09 4.51 8.19
C GLY A 42 10.72 3.42 7.33
N ALA A 43 11.37 3.76 6.21
CA ALA A 43 11.99 2.74 5.35
C ALA A 43 13.17 2.02 6.04
N ALA A 44 13.94 2.73 6.85
CA ALA A 44 14.98 2.11 7.67
C ALA A 44 14.38 1.22 8.77
N MET A 45 13.25 1.62 9.37
CA MET A 45 12.50 0.75 10.28
C MET A 45 11.97 -0.49 9.56
N MET A 46 11.46 -0.36 8.33
CA MET A 46 11.00 -1.47 7.51
C MET A 46 12.12 -2.46 7.22
N LYS A 47 13.34 -2.00 6.89
CA LYS A 47 14.52 -2.87 6.77
C LYS A 47 14.74 -3.72 8.04
N VAL A 48 14.58 -3.13 9.23
CA VAL A 48 14.70 -3.87 10.51
C VAL A 48 13.58 -4.91 10.64
N LEU A 49 12.36 -4.60 10.19
CA LEU A 49 11.23 -5.54 10.22
C LEU A 49 11.40 -6.70 9.23
N PHE A 50 11.98 -6.46 8.06
CA PHE A 50 12.42 -7.50 7.13
C PHE A 50 13.55 -8.35 7.70
N THR A 51 14.50 -7.75 8.43
CA THR A 51 15.58 -8.51 9.10
C THR A 51 15.01 -9.45 10.18
N LYS A 52 13.90 -9.08 10.80
CA LYS A 52 13.18 -9.90 11.80
C LYS A 52 12.22 -10.92 11.17
N SER A 53 11.95 -10.83 9.87
CA SER A 53 11.05 -11.74 9.17
C SER A 53 11.82 -12.96 8.64
N GLN A 54 11.09 -13.87 7.99
CA GLN A 54 11.66 -15.05 7.34
C GLN A 54 12.26 -14.76 5.96
N ILE A 55 12.02 -13.56 5.42
CA ILE A 55 12.47 -13.10 4.10
C ILE A 55 13.97 -12.85 4.14
N LYS A 56 14.72 -13.40 3.17
CA LYS A 56 16.19 -13.41 3.16
C LYS A 56 16.78 -12.52 2.09
N GLU A 57 16.11 -12.39 0.94
CA GLU A 57 16.62 -11.62 -0.18
C GLU A 57 15.92 -10.26 -0.23
N PHE A 58 16.46 -9.29 0.51
CA PHE A 58 15.98 -7.91 0.48
C PHE A 58 17.12 -6.91 0.54
N VAL A 59 16.93 -5.78 -0.14
CA VAL A 59 17.83 -4.63 -0.15
C VAL A 59 17.04 -3.39 0.22
N PHE A 60 17.68 -2.48 0.97
CA PHE A 60 17.12 -1.17 1.29
C PHE A 60 18.06 -0.08 0.77
N GLU A 61 17.52 0.78 -0.09
CA GLU A 61 18.18 1.97 -0.58
C GLU A 61 17.22 3.17 -0.56
N LYS A 62 17.74 4.36 -0.22
CA LYS A 62 16.88 5.55 -0.02
C LYS A 62 16.42 6.20 -1.32
N LEU A 63 17.26 6.16 -2.34
CA LEU A 63 17.06 6.84 -3.62
C LEU A 63 17.16 5.80 -4.75
N VAL A 64 16.28 4.80 -4.69
CA VAL A 64 16.21 3.77 -5.72
C VAL A 64 15.77 4.39 -7.04
N THR A 65 16.49 4.07 -8.11
CA THR A 65 16.16 4.40 -9.50
C THR A 65 15.57 3.20 -10.23
N SER A 66 14.99 3.44 -11.40
CA SER A 66 14.35 2.40 -12.22
C SER A 66 15.30 1.28 -12.68
N GLU A 67 16.60 1.59 -12.80
CA GLU A 67 17.63 0.64 -13.22
C GLU A 67 18.02 -0.31 -12.08
N GLN A 68 17.86 0.13 -10.83
CA GLN A 68 18.27 -0.63 -9.64
C GLN A 68 17.25 -1.70 -9.22
N ILE A 69 16.06 -1.73 -9.83
CA ILE A 69 15.02 -2.72 -9.54
C ILE A 69 15.05 -3.94 -10.48
N GLU A 70 16.03 -4.02 -11.38
CA GLU A 70 16.20 -5.19 -12.23
C GLU A 70 16.41 -6.48 -11.40
N GLY A 71 15.67 -7.54 -11.74
CA GLY A 71 15.73 -8.83 -11.05
C GLY A 71 14.94 -8.93 -9.74
N TYR A 72 14.41 -7.83 -9.21
CA TYR A 72 13.55 -7.84 -8.02
C TYR A 72 12.11 -8.28 -8.38
N LYS A 73 11.40 -8.83 -7.40
CA LYS A 73 10.01 -9.30 -7.56
C LYS A 73 9.00 -8.44 -6.80
N THR A 74 9.44 -7.77 -5.75
CA THR A 74 8.58 -6.89 -4.95
C THR A 74 9.30 -5.58 -4.66
N LEU A 75 8.59 -4.46 -4.85
CA LEU A 75 8.99 -3.12 -4.46
C LEU A 75 8.17 -2.70 -3.23
N VAL A 76 8.83 -2.41 -2.13
CA VAL A 76 8.20 -1.88 -0.91
C VAL A 76 8.55 -0.40 -0.78
N ILE A 77 7.52 0.45 -0.82
CA ILE A 77 7.63 1.90 -0.67
C ILE A 77 7.11 2.26 0.71
N VAL A 78 8.00 2.72 1.58
CA VAL A 78 7.58 3.27 2.88
C VAL A 78 7.45 4.77 2.75
N ALA A 79 6.20 5.23 2.72
CA ALA A 79 5.87 6.60 2.46
C ALA A 79 5.65 7.39 3.76
N GLY A 80 6.07 8.65 3.74
CA GLY A 80 5.95 9.60 4.83
C GLY A 80 6.91 10.77 4.61
N ALA A 81 6.38 11.98 4.43
CA ALA A 81 7.19 13.15 4.16
C ALA A 81 7.96 13.63 5.41
N SER A 82 9.22 13.98 5.21
CA SER A 82 10.11 14.54 6.23
C SER A 82 10.92 15.68 5.61
N SER A 83 10.60 16.93 5.93
CA SER A 83 11.33 18.10 5.39
C SER A 83 12.83 18.03 5.70
N LYS A 84 13.21 17.53 6.88
CA LYS A 84 14.62 17.30 7.23
C LYS A 84 15.24 16.19 6.39
N GLY A 85 14.49 15.11 6.13
CA GLY A 85 14.95 13.97 5.33
C GLY A 85 15.17 14.36 3.88
N LEU A 86 14.18 15.03 3.29
CA LEU A 86 14.23 15.60 1.94
C LEU A 86 15.43 16.55 1.78
N GLY A 87 15.59 17.51 2.70
CA GLY A 87 16.74 18.41 2.69
C GLY A 87 18.10 17.70 2.81
N ALA A 88 18.18 16.63 3.60
CA ALA A 88 19.40 15.84 3.72
C ALA A 88 19.69 14.95 2.49
N ALA A 89 18.65 14.55 1.77
CA ALA A 89 18.75 13.82 0.51
C ALA A 89 19.03 14.74 -0.70
N GLY A 90 18.92 16.07 -0.52
CA GLY A 90 19.13 17.04 -1.59
C GLY A 90 17.99 17.03 -2.62
N ILE A 91 16.79 16.63 -2.21
CA ILE A 91 15.60 16.55 -3.06
C ILE A 91 14.43 17.25 -2.37
N ASP A 92 13.58 17.94 -3.13
CA ASP A 92 12.35 18.52 -2.61
C ASP A 92 11.17 17.54 -2.75
N LEU A 93 9.96 17.97 -2.35
CA LEU A 93 8.79 17.10 -2.37
C LEU A 93 8.37 16.74 -3.80
N ASP A 94 8.43 17.69 -4.74
CA ASP A 94 8.02 17.48 -6.12
C ASP A 94 8.99 16.54 -6.85
N GLY A 95 10.30 16.74 -6.68
CA GLY A 95 11.31 15.82 -7.19
C GLY A 95 11.19 14.42 -6.57
N GLU A 96 10.84 14.33 -5.29
CA GLU A 96 10.59 13.03 -4.65
C GLU A 96 9.35 12.34 -5.22
N ILE A 97 8.28 13.10 -5.53
CA ILE A 97 7.09 12.59 -6.20
C ILE A 97 7.45 12.05 -7.59
N GLU A 98 8.20 12.82 -8.38
CA GLU A 98 8.64 12.40 -9.72
C GLU A 98 9.49 11.13 -9.68
N ARG A 99 10.46 11.07 -8.75
CA ARG A 99 11.33 9.91 -8.55
C ARG A 99 10.54 8.65 -8.23
N VAL A 100 9.60 8.73 -7.28
CA VAL A 100 8.83 7.57 -6.83
C VAL A 100 7.80 7.17 -7.88
N THR A 101 7.20 8.12 -8.58
CA THR A 101 6.26 7.84 -9.69
C THR A 101 6.97 7.04 -10.80
N THR A 102 8.12 7.53 -11.28
CA THR A 102 8.93 6.84 -12.29
C THR A 102 9.33 5.43 -11.83
N LEU A 103 9.65 5.27 -10.54
CA LEU A 103 10.01 3.98 -9.97
C LEU A 103 8.82 3.00 -9.94
N ILE A 104 7.64 3.45 -9.55
CA ILE A 104 6.41 2.65 -9.53
C ILE A 104 6.05 2.20 -10.96
N GLU A 105 6.12 3.10 -11.93
CA GLU A 105 5.85 2.80 -13.33
C GLU A 105 6.79 1.70 -13.84
N ALA A 106 8.09 1.85 -13.63
CA ALA A 106 9.07 0.84 -14.02
C ALA A 106 8.87 -0.51 -13.31
N ALA A 107 8.48 -0.49 -12.03
CA ALA A 107 8.17 -1.71 -11.28
C ALA A 107 6.97 -2.44 -11.90
N LYS A 108 5.91 -1.71 -12.26
CA LYS A 108 4.72 -2.27 -12.92
C LYS A 108 5.04 -2.82 -14.31
N GLU A 109 5.84 -2.12 -15.11
CA GLU A 109 6.29 -2.61 -16.42
C GLU A 109 7.06 -3.93 -16.33
N LYS A 110 7.83 -4.12 -15.25
CA LYS A 110 8.57 -5.35 -14.96
C LYS A 110 7.72 -6.44 -14.31
N GLY A 111 6.42 -6.18 -14.08
CA GLY A 111 5.52 -7.12 -13.41
C GLY A 111 5.84 -7.37 -11.93
N MET A 112 6.55 -6.44 -11.29
CA MET A 112 6.81 -6.49 -9.86
C MET A 112 5.53 -6.18 -9.07
N LYS A 113 5.43 -6.76 -7.87
CA LYS A 113 4.42 -6.35 -6.89
C LYS A 113 4.85 -5.07 -6.18
N VAL A 114 3.93 -4.12 -6.01
CA VAL A 114 4.18 -2.85 -5.32
C VAL A 114 3.44 -2.85 -3.99
N VAL A 115 4.17 -2.62 -2.90
CA VAL A 115 3.62 -2.50 -1.54
C VAL A 115 3.82 -1.07 -1.06
N VAL A 116 2.76 -0.40 -0.62
CA VAL A 116 2.86 0.89 0.06
C VAL A 116 2.68 0.68 1.55
N ALA A 117 3.60 1.22 2.35
CA ALA A 117 3.56 1.07 3.79
C ALA A 117 3.61 2.40 4.52
N GLN A 118 2.84 2.49 5.61
CA GLN A 118 2.94 3.56 6.61
C GLN A 118 3.10 2.93 7.98
N ILE A 119 4.30 2.99 8.55
CA ILE A 119 4.60 2.34 9.84
C ILE A 119 5.06 3.32 10.93
N GLU A 120 4.86 4.63 10.68
CA GLU A 120 5.26 5.72 11.58
C GLU A 120 4.06 6.39 12.28
N GLY A 121 2.83 5.93 12.02
CA GLY A 121 1.62 6.41 12.68
C GLY A 121 1.29 7.86 12.37
N THR A 122 0.59 8.52 13.30
CA THR A 122 0.17 9.93 13.16
C THR A 122 1.33 10.89 12.84
N ALA A 123 2.56 10.56 13.24
CA ALA A 123 3.75 11.39 13.01
C ALA A 123 4.11 11.56 11.52
N ARG A 124 3.60 10.71 10.63
CA ARG A 124 3.73 10.85 9.16
C ARG A 124 2.38 10.96 8.46
N ARG A 125 1.39 11.52 9.13
CA ARG A 125 0.17 12.07 8.51
C ARG A 125 0.30 13.59 8.32
N GLY A 126 -0.57 14.15 7.49
CA GLY A 126 -0.60 15.58 7.16
C GLY A 126 -0.32 15.84 5.68
N ALA A 127 -0.58 17.06 5.22
CA ALA A 127 -0.74 17.41 3.81
C ALA A 127 0.30 16.79 2.85
N SER A 128 1.60 16.92 3.14
CA SER A 128 2.65 16.39 2.27
C SER A 128 2.70 14.87 2.25
N SER A 129 2.50 14.18 3.38
CA SER A 129 2.47 12.71 3.39
C SER A 129 1.20 12.18 2.75
N ASP A 130 0.05 12.80 3.06
CA ASP A 130 -1.25 12.42 2.52
C ASP A 130 -1.29 12.59 0.99
N GLN A 131 -0.60 13.60 0.45
CA GLN A 131 -0.35 13.75 -0.98
C GLN A 131 0.43 12.55 -1.55
N LEU A 132 1.52 12.11 -0.91
CA LEU A 132 2.28 10.93 -1.36
C LEU A 132 1.40 9.67 -1.38
N PHE A 133 0.62 9.42 -0.31
CA PHE A 133 -0.27 8.25 -0.26
C PHE A 133 -1.35 8.31 -1.34
N SER A 134 -1.97 9.48 -1.53
CA SER A 134 -3.00 9.68 -2.56
C SER A 134 -2.46 9.42 -3.97
N LEU A 135 -1.17 9.70 -4.20
CA LEU A 135 -0.52 9.44 -5.49
C LEU A 135 -0.11 7.98 -5.67
N PHE A 136 0.36 7.30 -4.62
CA PHE A 136 1.01 5.99 -4.78
C PHE A 136 0.12 4.79 -4.45
N VAL A 137 -0.83 4.91 -3.53
CA VAL A 137 -1.76 3.82 -3.18
C VAL A 137 -2.53 3.27 -4.39
N PRO A 138 -3.04 4.10 -5.33
CA PRO A 138 -3.74 3.62 -6.52
C PRO A 138 -2.93 2.67 -7.42
N TYR A 139 -1.60 2.66 -7.27
CA TYR A 139 -0.69 1.84 -8.07
C TYR A 139 -0.10 0.66 -7.30
N SER A 140 -0.49 0.47 -6.04
CA SER A 140 0.00 -0.61 -5.19
C SER A 140 -0.84 -1.89 -5.37
N ASP A 141 -0.25 -3.04 -5.06
CA ASP A 141 -0.95 -4.31 -4.94
C ASP A 141 -1.38 -4.57 -3.48
N TRP A 142 -0.76 -3.90 -2.51
CA TRP A 142 -1.06 -4.04 -1.09
C TRP A 142 -0.65 -2.80 -0.30
N VAL A 143 -1.49 -2.43 0.66
CA VAL A 143 -1.19 -1.41 1.65
C VAL A 143 -1.12 -2.03 3.04
N ILE A 144 -0.03 -1.75 3.77
CA ILE A 144 0.11 -2.13 5.17
C ILE A 144 0.43 -0.91 6.03
N ILE A 145 -0.38 -0.69 7.07
CA ILE A 145 -0.23 0.45 7.95
C ILE A 145 -0.31 0.07 9.43
N VAL A 146 0.22 0.94 10.29
CA VAL A 146 -0.12 0.93 11.72
C VAL A 146 -1.46 1.63 11.96
N ARG A 147 -2.25 1.18 12.93
CA ARG A 147 -3.59 1.72 13.25
C ARG A 147 -3.61 3.23 13.45
N GLU A 148 -2.59 3.77 14.10
CA GLU A 148 -2.45 5.21 14.34
C GLU A 148 -2.36 6.04 13.04
N ALA A 149 -2.02 5.43 11.90
CA ALA A 149 -1.98 6.12 10.63
C ALA A 149 -3.37 6.39 10.04
N ASP A 150 -4.43 5.73 10.53
CA ASP A 150 -5.77 5.77 9.94
C ASP A 150 -6.87 6.14 10.96
N THR A 151 -6.54 7.01 11.91
CA THR A 151 -7.51 7.45 12.93
C THR A 151 -8.71 8.22 12.36
N ASP A 152 -8.57 8.74 11.14
CA ASP A 152 -9.58 9.51 10.41
C ASP A 152 -10.23 8.72 9.24
N GLY A 153 -9.84 7.47 9.03
CA GLY A 153 -10.34 6.63 7.93
C GLY A 153 -9.79 7.01 6.55
N PHE A 154 -8.76 7.84 6.47
CA PHE A 154 -8.11 8.23 5.21
C PHE A 154 -7.63 7.02 4.38
N PHE A 155 -6.86 6.10 4.99
CA PHE A 155 -6.35 4.92 4.29
C PHE A 155 -7.46 3.91 3.99
N THR A 156 -8.39 3.72 4.93
CA THR A 156 -9.56 2.85 4.70
C THR A 156 -10.31 3.32 3.45
N SER A 157 -10.68 4.60 3.38
CA SER A 157 -11.41 5.17 2.24
C SER A 157 -10.58 5.09 0.96
N LEU A 158 -9.31 5.50 1.01
CA LEU A 158 -8.43 5.51 -0.15
C LEU A 158 -8.21 4.10 -0.74
N CYS A 159 -8.06 3.08 0.10
CA CYS A 159 -7.89 1.70 -0.35
C CYS A 159 -9.20 1.12 -0.90
N GLU A 160 -10.34 1.37 -0.23
CA GLU A 160 -11.66 0.94 -0.71
C GLU A 160 -12.00 1.53 -2.08
N GLU A 161 -11.77 2.84 -2.27
CA GLU A 161 -12.01 3.54 -3.53
C GLU A 161 -11.17 2.99 -4.69
N ASN A 162 -9.98 2.51 -4.40
CA ASN A 162 -9.05 1.97 -5.40
C ASN A 162 -9.06 0.43 -5.48
N GLY A 163 -9.87 -0.24 -4.68
CA GLY A 163 -9.93 -1.71 -4.63
C GLY A 163 -8.63 -2.38 -4.17
N ILE A 164 -7.88 -1.73 -3.29
CA ILE A 164 -6.56 -2.16 -2.82
C ILE A 164 -6.70 -2.86 -1.46
N PRO A 165 -6.08 -4.03 -1.25
CA PRO A 165 -6.13 -4.69 0.05
C PRO A 165 -5.37 -3.85 1.09
N LEU A 166 -6.04 -3.58 2.21
CA LEU A 166 -5.48 -2.85 3.34
C LEU A 166 -5.31 -3.78 4.54
N THR A 167 -4.10 -3.83 5.09
CA THR A 167 -3.81 -4.47 6.37
C THR A 167 -3.45 -3.41 7.41
N ILE A 168 -4.21 -3.40 8.50
CA ILE A 168 -3.97 -2.50 9.64
C ILE A 168 -3.44 -3.34 10.81
N VAL A 169 -2.25 -3.01 11.29
CA VAL A 169 -1.64 -3.63 12.49
C VAL A 169 -1.67 -2.68 13.69
N GLU A 170 -1.66 -3.19 14.92
CA GLU A 170 -1.67 -2.30 16.11
C GLU A 170 -0.32 -1.62 16.30
N LYS A 171 0.77 -2.36 16.05
CA LYS A 171 2.15 -1.89 16.27
C LYS A 171 3.03 -2.25 15.09
N SER A 172 4.01 -1.39 14.80
CA SER A 172 4.93 -1.59 13.67
C SER A 172 5.69 -2.92 13.72
N ILE A 173 5.92 -3.49 14.91
CA ILE A 173 6.57 -4.81 15.05
C ILE A 173 5.77 -5.96 14.42
N GLU A 174 4.43 -5.84 14.38
CA GLU A 174 3.52 -6.86 13.84
C GLU A 174 3.59 -6.94 12.31
N VAL A 175 4.08 -5.89 11.64
CA VAL A 175 4.35 -5.90 10.19
C VAL A 175 5.25 -7.06 9.81
N SER A 176 6.26 -7.39 10.62
CA SER A 176 7.15 -8.52 10.35
C SER A 176 6.40 -9.86 10.29
N ALA A 177 5.39 -10.03 11.17
CA ALA A 177 4.53 -11.21 11.14
C ALA A 177 3.62 -11.23 9.91
N GLN A 178 3.04 -10.08 9.54
CA GLN A 178 2.21 -9.97 8.32
C GLN A 178 3.00 -10.26 7.05
N LEU A 179 4.24 -9.78 6.96
CA LEU A 179 5.14 -10.10 5.85
C LEU A 179 5.34 -11.61 5.70
N ASN A 180 5.51 -12.36 6.79
CA ASN A 180 5.68 -13.82 6.71
C ASN A 180 4.44 -14.57 6.21
N LEU A 181 3.24 -13.96 6.25
CA LEU A 181 2.02 -14.59 5.76
C LEU A 181 1.83 -14.47 4.26
N VAL A 182 2.48 -13.47 3.65
CA VAL A 182 2.22 -13.09 2.25
C VAL A 182 3.41 -13.36 1.34
N PHE A 183 4.58 -13.69 1.87
CA PHE A 183 5.76 -14.02 1.08
C PHE A 183 5.89 -15.53 0.84
N GLU A 184 6.10 -15.92 -0.41
CA GLU A 184 6.54 -17.26 -0.83
C GLU A 184 8.07 -17.40 -0.89
#